data_AF-A0A534C467-F1
#
_entry.id   AF-A0A534C467-F1
#
_cell.length_a   1.000
_cell.length_b   1.000
_cell.length_c   1.000
_cell.angle_alpha   90.00
_cell.angle_beta   90.00
_cell.angle_gamma   90.00
#
_symmetry.space_group_name_H-M   'P 1'
#
loop_
_entity.id
_entity.type
_entity.pdbx_description
1 polymer ?
#
loop_
_entity_poly.entity_id
_entity_poly.type
_entity_poly.pdbx_seq_one_letter_code
_entity_poly.pdbx_strand_id
1 'polypeptide(L)'
;MRNSIVLKGLLAAATAVPLLCSAESNVQTGANTAAPGATAHVDFQITIPKILYLRVGTGSSYTTGVLSANGTIDLIQFAPTAAVVGNGTAVAGTGGDQTNGVETAAVVSNSGNVTLNATATGALGDGAGDSIAYTQITTTATTLTSATALPAPTLANGASANVVITAPPTKVIIQDAKWTYAYANTTTPPAGTYGGVNVNNGRVVYTATMP
;
A
#
# COMPACT_ATOMS: atom_id res chain seq x y z
N MET A 1 8.02 -62.09 26.49
CA MET A 1 7.30 -61.66 25.27
C MET A 1 8.16 -60.60 24.60
N ARG A 2 8.56 -60.84 23.34
CA ARG A 2 9.58 -60.07 22.61
C ARG A 2 9.00 -58.75 22.06
N ASN A 3 9.71 -57.65 22.29
CA ASN A 3 9.54 -56.37 21.60
C ASN A 3 9.68 -56.51 20.07
N SER A 4 8.88 -55.78 19.30
CA SER A 4 9.27 -55.31 17.96
C SER A 4 8.60 -53.97 17.65
N ILE A 5 9.40 -52.91 17.73
CA ILE A 5 9.23 -51.67 16.95
C ILE A 5 9.65 -51.99 15.51
N VAL A 6 9.01 -51.35 14.51
CA VAL A 6 9.49 -50.98 13.15
C VAL A 6 8.40 -51.20 12.08
N LEU A 7 7.93 -50.10 11.46
CA LEU A 7 7.75 -49.91 9.99
C LEU A 7 7.29 -48.46 9.71
N LYS A 8 8.19 -47.48 9.50
CA LYS A 8 8.58 -46.89 8.20
C LYS A 8 7.50 -46.88 7.10
N GLY A 9 7.05 -45.67 6.73
CA GLY A 9 6.95 -45.25 5.32
C GLY A 9 5.58 -44.85 4.78
N LEU A 10 5.58 -43.69 4.09
CA LEU A 10 4.90 -43.35 2.83
C LEU A 10 3.78 -42.27 2.86
N LEU A 11 3.82 -41.43 1.81
CA LEU A 11 2.88 -40.41 1.30
C LEU A 11 2.90 -39.04 2.01
N ALA A 12 3.19 -37.91 1.35
CA ALA A 12 2.83 -37.56 -0.02
C ALA A 12 3.99 -36.90 -0.80
N ALA A 13 4.29 -37.49 -1.97
CA ALA A 13 5.05 -36.85 -3.02
C ALA A 13 4.19 -35.73 -3.62
N ALA A 14 4.52 -34.47 -3.31
CA ALA A 14 4.06 -33.36 -4.14
C ALA A 14 4.81 -33.47 -5.48
N THR A 15 4.05 -33.84 -6.50
CA THR A 15 4.46 -34.04 -7.88
C THR A 15 5.20 -32.82 -8.44
N ALA A 16 6.52 -32.84 -8.39
CA ALA A 16 7.32 -32.18 -9.42
C ALA A 16 7.09 -32.98 -10.70
N VAL A 17 6.03 -32.68 -11.44
CA VAL A 17 5.89 -33.18 -12.81
C VAL A 17 6.97 -32.45 -13.60
N PRO A 18 8.04 -33.10 -14.07
CA PRO A 18 8.92 -32.46 -15.03
C PRO A 18 8.05 -32.19 -16.26
N LEU A 19 7.82 -30.92 -16.57
CA LEU A 19 7.32 -30.53 -17.88
C LEU A 19 8.36 -31.01 -18.88
N LEU A 20 8.13 -32.18 -19.48
CA LEU A 20 8.93 -32.67 -20.59
C LEU A 20 8.67 -31.75 -21.78
N CYS A 21 9.38 -30.61 -21.85
CA CYS A 21 9.42 -29.80 -23.05
C CYS A 21 10.24 -30.57 -24.09
N SER A 22 9.58 -31.13 -25.10
CA SER A 22 10.27 -31.65 -26.28
C SER A 22 10.25 -30.56 -27.34
N ALA A 23 11.43 -30.11 -27.75
CA ALA A 23 11.56 -29.18 -28.86
C ALA A 23 11.26 -29.90 -30.17
N GLU A 24 10.40 -29.32 -31.02
CA GLU A 24 10.19 -29.81 -32.37
C GLU A 24 11.39 -29.47 -33.25
N SER A 25 11.81 -30.41 -34.10
CA SER A 25 12.75 -30.15 -35.18
C SER A 25 12.40 -31.09 -36.34
N ASN A 26 12.34 -30.55 -37.55
CA ASN A 26 11.92 -31.31 -38.72
C ASN A 26 12.94 -31.21 -39.85
N VAL A 27 13.02 -32.27 -40.65
CA VAL A 27 13.89 -32.37 -41.82
C VAL A 27 12.99 -32.62 -43.02
N GLN A 28 13.06 -31.73 -44.00
CA GLN A 28 12.36 -31.89 -45.27
C GLN A 28 13.34 -31.96 -46.45
N THR A 29 13.03 -32.83 -47.41
CA THR A 29 13.78 -32.99 -48.66
C THR A 29 12.85 -32.75 -49.85
N GLY A 30 13.39 -32.25 -50.97
CA GLY A 30 12.62 -31.86 -52.16
C GLY A 30 13.30 -32.31 -53.46
N ALA A 31 12.55 -32.32 -54.57
CA ALA A 31 13.08 -32.60 -55.90
C ALA A 31 14.06 -31.49 -56.34
N ASN A 32 15.03 -31.79 -57.21
CA ASN A 32 16.06 -30.83 -57.65
C ASN A 32 15.50 -29.57 -58.37
N THR A 33 14.20 -29.57 -58.69
CA THR A 33 13.49 -28.47 -59.34
C THR A 33 12.57 -27.68 -58.39
N ALA A 34 12.51 -28.01 -57.10
CA ALA A 34 11.74 -27.28 -56.07
C ALA A 34 12.41 -27.35 -54.69
N ALA A 35 12.60 -26.20 -54.04
CA ALA A 35 13.27 -26.13 -52.73
C ALA A 35 12.35 -26.62 -51.58
N PRO A 36 12.82 -27.49 -50.66
CA PRO A 36 12.07 -27.87 -49.47
C PRO A 36 12.08 -26.78 -48.40
N GLY A 37 11.02 -26.68 -47.60
CA GLY A 37 10.90 -25.74 -46.49
C GLY A 37 10.58 -26.44 -45.16
N ALA A 38 11.56 -26.58 -44.27
CA ALA A 38 11.33 -27.13 -42.94
C ALA A 38 10.72 -26.07 -41.99
N THR A 39 9.82 -26.50 -41.10
CA THR A 39 9.21 -25.66 -40.06
C THR A 39 9.35 -26.34 -38.70
N ALA A 40 9.45 -25.54 -37.64
CA ALA A 40 9.43 -25.97 -36.24
C ALA A 40 8.71 -24.90 -35.41
N HIS A 41 8.16 -25.29 -34.26
CA HIS A 41 7.35 -24.42 -33.41
C HIS A 41 7.93 -24.30 -31.99
N VAL A 42 7.71 -23.13 -31.36
CA VAL A 42 8.05 -22.85 -29.96
C VAL A 42 6.90 -22.07 -29.34
N ASP A 43 6.47 -22.49 -28.16
CA ASP A 43 5.46 -21.79 -27.36
C ASP A 43 6.11 -20.97 -26.24
N PHE A 44 5.55 -19.78 -25.96
CA PHE A 44 6.00 -18.90 -24.87
C PHE A 44 4.89 -18.72 -23.84
N GLN A 45 5.24 -18.80 -22.56
CA GLN A 45 4.34 -18.49 -21.45
C GLN A 45 5.01 -17.51 -20.49
N ILE A 46 4.24 -16.53 -20.04
CA ILE A 46 4.63 -15.59 -19.00
C ILE A 46 3.55 -15.61 -17.93
N THR A 47 3.94 -15.83 -16.67
CA THR A 47 3.05 -15.72 -15.51
C THR A 47 3.39 -14.44 -14.75
N ILE A 48 2.41 -13.55 -14.62
CA ILE A 48 2.56 -12.29 -13.88
C ILE A 48 1.81 -12.41 -12.54
N PRO A 49 2.48 -12.24 -11.38
CA PRO A 49 1.80 -12.24 -10.09
C PRO A 49 0.99 -10.97 -9.88
N LYS A 50 0.02 -11.00 -8.96
CA LYS A 50 -0.63 -9.77 -8.51
C LYS A 50 0.34 -8.94 -7.67
N ILE A 51 0.31 -7.62 -7.87
CA ILE A 51 1.13 -6.64 -7.20
C ILE A 51 0.19 -5.63 -6.55
N LEU A 52 0.40 -5.39 -5.25
CA LEU A 52 -0.20 -4.27 -4.53
C LEU A 52 0.88 -3.64 -3.65
N TYR A 53 1.10 -2.35 -3.87
CA TYR A 53 2.01 -1.54 -3.09
C TYR A 53 1.27 -0.31 -2.61
N LEU A 54 1.42 -0.02 -1.33
CA LEU A 54 0.97 1.20 -0.68
C LEU A 54 2.17 1.82 0.01
N ARG A 55 2.36 3.11 -0.21
CA ARG A 55 3.27 3.95 0.58
C ARG A 55 2.49 5.15 1.08
N VAL A 56 2.73 5.52 2.34
CA VAL A 56 2.36 6.81 2.92
C VAL A 56 3.57 7.29 3.71
N GLY A 57 4.15 8.41 3.29
CA GLY A 57 5.39 8.96 3.85
C GLY A 57 6.65 8.27 3.36
N THR A 58 7.68 8.27 4.21
CA THR A 58 9.02 7.77 3.91
C THR A 58 8.99 6.33 3.43
N GLY A 59 9.52 6.08 2.25
CA GLY A 59 9.56 4.72 1.69
C GLY A 59 10.27 4.65 0.34
N SER A 60 10.27 3.47 -0.27
CA SER A 60 10.92 3.26 -1.57
C SER A 60 10.31 4.13 -2.67
N SER A 61 11.15 4.51 -3.63
CA SER A 61 10.69 5.20 -4.82
C SER A 61 9.97 4.22 -5.75
N TYR A 62 8.68 4.45 -5.99
CA TYR A 62 7.92 3.66 -6.96
C TYR A 62 8.21 4.08 -8.40
N THR A 63 8.77 5.28 -8.63
CA THR A 63 9.03 5.82 -9.98
C THR A 63 10.24 5.17 -10.65
N THR A 64 11.11 4.50 -9.90
CA THR A 64 12.25 3.73 -10.43
C THR A 64 11.93 2.25 -10.64
N GLY A 65 10.70 1.82 -10.35
CA GLY A 65 10.25 0.43 -10.51
C GLY A 65 10.64 -0.51 -9.37
N VAL A 66 11.37 -0.03 -8.36
CA VAL A 66 11.75 -0.84 -7.18
C VAL A 66 10.74 -0.63 -6.06
N LEU A 67 9.83 -1.59 -5.90
CA LEU A 67 8.86 -1.61 -4.80
C LEU A 67 9.42 -2.40 -3.63
N SER A 68 9.67 -1.75 -2.49
CA SER A 68 10.22 -2.38 -1.29
C SER A 68 9.42 -2.00 -0.05
N ALA A 69 9.34 -2.93 0.90
CA ALA A 69 8.85 -2.63 2.23
C ALA A 69 9.81 -1.66 2.94
N ASN A 70 9.24 -0.75 3.73
CA ASN A 70 9.94 0.15 4.63
C ASN A 70 9.19 0.15 5.98
N GLY A 71 9.94 0.09 7.09
CA GLY A 71 9.37 0.06 8.45
C GLY A 71 9.38 1.42 9.17
N THR A 72 9.92 2.46 8.54
CA THR A 72 9.91 3.83 9.06
C THR A 72 8.51 4.39 9.02
N ILE A 73 8.15 5.10 10.08
CA ILE A 73 6.85 5.72 10.23
C ILE A 73 7.11 7.14 10.67
N ASP A 74 6.67 8.07 9.85
CA ASP A 74 6.86 9.49 10.08
C ASP A 74 5.84 10.01 11.11
N LEU A 75 6.25 11.06 11.84
CA LEU A 75 5.39 11.76 12.78
C LEU A 75 4.95 13.08 12.16
N ILE A 76 3.63 13.30 12.10
CA ILE A 76 3.07 14.64 11.93
C ILE A 76 2.69 15.20 13.29
N GLN A 77 3.26 16.34 13.66
CA GLN A 77 2.99 17.01 14.93
C GLN A 77 2.28 18.35 14.71
N PHE A 78 1.33 18.67 15.60
CA PHE A 78 0.65 19.96 15.64
C PHE A 78 0.95 20.64 16.98
N ALA A 79 1.25 21.94 16.94
CA ALA A 79 1.59 22.72 18.13
C ALA A 79 0.84 24.07 18.11
N PRO A 80 -0.49 24.08 18.35
CA PRO A 80 -1.23 25.33 18.51
C PRO A 80 -0.63 26.16 19.66
N THR A 81 -0.49 27.47 19.46
CA THR A 81 -0.10 28.37 20.56
C THR A 81 -1.30 28.63 21.46
N ALA A 82 -1.05 28.99 22.73
CA ALA A 82 -2.12 29.28 23.69
C ALA A 82 -3.13 30.34 23.21
N ALA A 83 -2.67 31.29 22.37
CA ALA A 83 -3.52 32.35 21.83
C ALA A 83 -4.53 31.86 20.78
N VAL A 84 -4.32 30.68 20.18
CA VAL A 84 -5.13 30.18 19.07
C VAL A 84 -5.90 28.90 19.40
N VAL A 85 -5.68 28.23 20.54
CA VAL A 85 -6.38 26.98 20.87
C VAL A 85 -7.91 27.16 20.80
N GLY A 86 -8.57 26.30 20.04
CA GLY A 86 -10.04 26.24 19.93
C GLY A 86 -10.66 27.34 19.06
N ASN A 87 -9.87 28.16 18.37
CA ASN A 87 -10.40 29.28 17.57
C ASN A 87 -10.90 28.89 16.16
N GLY A 88 -10.84 27.61 15.79
CA GLY A 88 -11.23 27.10 14.48
C GLY A 88 -10.30 27.46 13.32
N THR A 89 -9.16 28.11 13.59
CA THR A 89 -8.13 28.35 12.58
C THR A 89 -7.23 27.13 12.49
N ALA A 90 -7.12 26.58 11.29
CA ALA A 90 -6.32 25.39 11.04
C ALA A 90 -4.84 25.63 11.37
N VAL A 91 -4.24 24.68 12.09
CA VAL A 91 -2.82 24.68 12.44
C VAL A 91 -2.10 23.69 11.53
N ALA A 92 -1.09 24.16 10.81
CA ALA A 92 -0.28 23.32 9.95
C ALA A 92 0.55 22.33 10.78
N GLY A 93 0.73 21.12 10.24
CA GLY A 93 1.61 20.12 10.85
C GLY A 93 3.09 20.43 10.63
N THR A 94 3.93 19.80 11.44
CA THR A 94 5.38 19.67 11.23
C THR A 94 5.74 18.19 11.12
N GLY A 95 6.91 17.90 10.53
CA GLY A 95 7.32 16.53 10.19
C GLY A 95 6.71 16.04 8.88
N GLY A 96 6.72 14.73 8.70
CA GLY A 96 6.44 14.02 7.45
C GLY A 96 7.67 13.78 6.60
N ASP A 97 7.51 13.03 5.50
CA ASP A 97 8.58 12.84 4.50
C ASP A 97 8.85 14.10 3.65
N GLN A 98 7.95 15.07 3.72
CA GLN A 98 8.10 16.42 3.18
C GLN A 98 7.99 17.46 4.31
N THR A 99 8.25 18.73 4.00
CA THR A 99 8.08 19.81 4.98
C THR A 99 6.59 20.17 5.19
N ASN A 100 6.28 20.81 6.31
CA ASN A 100 4.96 21.36 6.66
C ASN A 100 3.83 20.32 6.83
N GLY A 101 4.14 19.17 7.43
CA GLY A 101 3.11 18.19 7.78
C GLY A 101 2.57 17.45 6.55
N VAL A 102 3.45 17.20 5.59
CA VAL A 102 3.09 16.61 4.30
C VAL A 102 3.71 15.23 4.21
N GLU A 103 2.88 14.25 3.83
CA GLU A 103 3.32 12.92 3.45
C GLU A 103 3.12 12.71 1.95
N THR A 104 4.08 12.09 1.26
CA THR A 104 3.82 11.57 -0.09
C THR A 104 3.15 10.20 -0.01
N ALA A 105 2.06 10.02 -0.73
CA ALA A 105 1.34 8.75 -0.79
C ALA A 105 1.38 8.18 -2.21
N ALA A 106 1.47 6.86 -2.33
CA ALA A 106 1.48 6.17 -3.61
C ALA A 106 0.78 4.81 -3.53
N VAL A 107 0.03 4.48 -4.56
CA VAL A 107 -0.54 3.15 -4.80
C VAL A 107 -0.06 2.64 -6.15
N VAL A 108 0.50 1.43 -6.15
CA VAL A 108 0.80 0.69 -7.38
C VAL A 108 0.08 -0.64 -7.34
N SER A 109 -0.72 -0.94 -8.35
CA SER A 109 -1.40 -2.22 -8.49
C SER A 109 -1.50 -2.65 -9.95
N ASN A 110 -1.52 -3.96 -10.18
CA ASN A 110 -1.84 -4.55 -11.49
C ASN A 110 -3.15 -5.37 -11.45
N SER A 111 -4.01 -5.12 -10.45
CA SER A 111 -5.26 -5.84 -10.30
C SER A 111 -6.42 -4.90 -9.96
N GLY A 112 -7.33 -4.76 -10.93
CA GLY A 112 -8.65 -4.16 -10.73
C GLY A 112 -8.67 -2.84 -9.93
N ASN A 113 -9.83 -2.53 -9.35
CA ASN A 113 -9.94 -1.38 -8.46
C ASN A 113 -9.21 -1.68 -7.14
N VAL A 114 -8.60 -0.63 -6.56
CA VAL A 114 -8.01 -0.70 -5.23
C VAL A 114 -8.93 0.01 -4.24
N THR A 115 -9.19 -0.63 -3.10
CA THR A 115 -9.90 0.01 -1.98
C THR A 115 -8.89 0.40 -0.92
N LEU A 116 -8.89 1.68 -0.55
CA LEU A 116 -8.03 2.29 0.45
C LEU A 116 -8.86 2.75 1.66
N ASN A 117 -8.39 2.47 2.86
CA ASN A 117 -8.96 3.02 4.10
C ASN A 117 -7.86 3.42 5.09
N ALA A 118 -8.27 4.15 6.13
CA ALA A 118 -7.44 4.54 7.26
C ALA A 118 -8.13 4.07 8.55
N THR A 119 -7.37 3.51 9.49
CA THR A 119 -7.91 3.07 10.78
C THR A 119 -7.08 3.63 11.92
N ALA A 120 -7.73 4.38 12.82
CA ALA A 120 -7.20 4.69 14.13
C ALA A 120 -7.84 3.76 15.18
N THR A 121 -7.13 3.49 16.28
CA THR A 121 -7.67 2.65 17.38
C THR A 121 -8.70 3.36 18.25
N GLY A 122 -8.82 4.68 18.12
CA GLY A 122 -9.72 5.55 18.87
C GLY A 122 -9.37 7.03 18.63
N ALA A 123 -9.95 7.93 19.41
CA ALA A 123 -9.53 9.34 19.45
C ALA A 123 -8.10 9.48 19.99
N LEU A 124 -7.39 10.54 19.60
CA LEU A 124 -6.07 10.89 20.15
C LEU A 124 -6.21 11.13 21.64
N GLY A 125 -5.65 10.25 22.48
CA GLY A 125 -5.74 10.37 23.94
C GLY A 125 -4.55 11.12 24.51
N ASP A 126 -4.69 11.66 25.72
CA ASP A 126 -3.56 12.23 26.48
C ASP A 126 -2.96 11.26 27.51
N GLY A 127 -3.60 10.11 27.73
CA GLY A 127 -3.22 9.14 28.75
C GLY A 127 -3.71 9.47 30.17
N ALA A 128 -4.37 10.61 30.37
CA ALA A 128 -5.00 11.04 31.62
C ALA A 128 -6.54 10.98 31.59
N GLY A 129 -7.13 10.76 30.41
CA GLY A 129 -8.56 10.50 30.23
C GLY A 129 -9.23 11.45 29.24
N ASP A 130 -8.53 12.48 28.79
CA ASP A 130 -9.02 13.41 27.78
C ASP A 130 -8.65 12.95 26.37
N SER A 131 -9.41 13.41 25.37
CA SER A 131 -9.13 13.05 23.98
C SER A 131 -9.54 14.11 22.96
N ILE A 132 -8.89 14.05 21.80
CA ILE A 132 -9.18 14.84 20.61
C ILE A 132 -9.60 13.88 19.49
N ALA A 133 -10.77 14.10 18.90
CA ALA A 133 -11.25 13.26 17.81
C ALA A 133 -10.38 13.42 16.55
N TYR A 134 -10.17 12.32 15.81
CA TYR A 134 -9.45 12.34 14.53
C TYR A 134 -10.14 13.18 13.45
N THR A 135 -11.43 13.50 13.62
CA THR A 135 -12.15 14.47 12.77
C THR A 135 -11.61 15.90 12.89
N GLN A 136 -10.79 16.20 13.91
CA GLN A 136 -10.03 17.44 13.98
C GLN A 136 -8.77 17.42 13.10
N ILE A 137 -8.37 16.28 12.54
CA ILE A 137 -7.25 16.19 11.60
C ILE A 137 -7.81 16.12 10.19
N THR A 138 -7.56 17.17 9.40
CA THR A 138 -7.95 17.22 7.99
C THR A 138 -6.79 16.80 7.12
N THR A 139 -7.09 16.14 5.99
CA THR A 139 -6.09 15.73 5.01
C THR A 139 -6.49 16.27 3.64
N THR A 140 -5.62 17.11 3.06
CA THR A 140 -5.81 17.65 1.71
C THR A 140 -4.87 16.93 0.75
N ALA A 141 -5.45 16.26 -0.25
CA ALA A 141 -4.68 15.60 -1.31
C ALA A 141 -4.43 16.53 -2.49
N THR A 142 -3.18 16.62 -2.95
CA THR A 142 -2.79 17.34 -4.17
C THR A 142 -1.88 16.47 -5.03
N THR A 143 -1.81 16.76 -6.33
CA THR A 143 -0.98 15.98 -7.27
C THR A 143 0.50 16.03 -6.89
N LEU A 144 1.18 14.89 -6.93
CA LEU A 144 2.64 14.83 -6.78
C LEU A 144 3.32 14.71 -8.16
N THR A 145 3.20 13.55 -8.81
CA THR A 145 3.68 13.34 -10.20
C THR A 145 2.58 12.82 -11.12
N SER A 146 1.58 12.15 -10.57
CA SER A 146 0.42 11.65 -11.30
C SER A 146 -0.52 12.79 -11.70
N ALA A 147 -1.18 12.64 -12.86
CA ALA A 147 -2.13 13.63 -13.37
C ALA A 147 -3.38 13.79 -12.48
N THR A 148 -3.74 12.74 -11.73
CA THR A 148 -4.83 12.76 -10.76
C THR A 148 -4.27 12.40 -9.39
N ALA A 149 -4.52 13.24 -8.39
CA ALA A 149 -4.08 13.00 -7.03
C ALA A 149 -4.72 11.73 -6.48
N LEU A 150 -3.92 10.86 -5.86
CA LEU A 150 -4.41 9.78 -5.01
C LEU A 150 -5.28 10.36 -3.88
N PRO A 151 -6.59 10.06 -3.81
CA PRO A 151 -7.46 10.55 -2.75
C PRO A 151 -7.05 10.01 -1.38
N ALA A 152 -7.10 10.86 -0.36
CA ALA A 152 -6.84 10.48 1.02
C ALA A 152 -8.14 10.01 1.72
N PRO A 153 -8.11 8.94 2.52
CA PRO A 153 -9.23 8.61 3.41
C PRO A 153 -9.48 9.71 4.44
N THR A 154 -10.74 10.03 4.70
CA THR A 154 -11.11 10.94 5.79
C THR A 154 -10.93 10.23 7.14
N LEU A 155 -10.12 10.81 8.02
CA LEU A 155 -9.80 10.21 9.32
C LEU A 155 -11.01 10.21 10.26
N ALA A 156 -11.12 9.14 11.06
CA ALA A 156 -12.20 8.93 12.02
C ALA A 156 -11.66 8.22 13.27
N ASN A 157 -12.45 8.26 14.36
CA ASN A 157 -12.17 7.48 15.56
C ASN A 157 -12.52 6.00 15.29
N GLY A 158 -11.63 5.28 14.62
CA GLY A 158 -11.90 3.94 14.09
C GLY A 158 -11.55 3.85 12.62
N ALA A 159 -12.24 2.96 11.92
CA ALA A 159 -12.11 2.81 10.47
C ALA A 159 -12.78 3.99 9.74
N SER A 160 -12.09 4.52 8.74
CA SER A 160 -12.65 5.48 7.78
C SER A 160 -13.65 4.79 6.84
N ALA A 161 -14.42 5.61 6.11
CA ALA A 161 -15.07 5.13 4.91
C ALA A 161 -14.03 4.65 3.88
N ASN A 162 -14.44 3.71 3.02
CA ASN A 162 -13.62 3.21 1.93
C ASN A 162 -13.48 4.28 0.84
N VAL A 163 -12.25 4.45 0.35
CA VAL A 163 -11.92 5.22 -0.84
C VAL A 163 -11.59 4.24 -1.96
N VAL A 164 -12.34 4.30 -3.07
CA VAL A 164 -12.12 3.41 -4.20
C VAL A 164 -11.32 4.13 -5.27
N ILE A 165 -10.15 3.57 -5.60
CA ILE A 165 -9.32 3.97 -6.73
C ILE A 165 -9.75 3.11 -7.91
N THR A 166 -10.37 3.75 -8.90
CA THR A 166 -10.90 3.05 -10.07
C THR A 166 -9.75 2.71 -11.03
N ALA A 167 -9.65 1.43 -11.40
CA ALA A 167 -8.64 1.01 -12.36
C ALA A 167 -8.94 1.59 -13.75
N PRO A 168 -7.91 2.05 -14.48
CA PRO A 168 -8.05 2.31 -15.91
C PRO A 168 -8.26 0.99 -16.68
N PRO A 169 -8.61 1.04 -17.98
CA PRO A 169 -8.78 -0.17 -18.80
C PRO A 169 -7.56 -1.11 -18.82
N THR A 170 -6.36 -0.59 -18.60
CA THR A 170 -5.12 -1.36 -18.48
C THR A 170 -5.06 -2.22 -17.22
N LYS A 171 -5.94 -1.96 -16.23
CA LYS A 171 -5.96 -2.56 -14.89
C LYS A 171 -4.70 -2.31 -14.06
N VAL A 172 -3.86 -1.39 -14.53
CA VAL A 172 -2.64 -0.97 -13.84
C VAL A 172 -2.89 0.40 -13.24
N ILE A 173 -2.83 0.49 -11.92
CA ILE A 173 -2.88 1.73 -11.17
C ILE A 173 -1.45 2.08 -10.81
N ILE A 174 -1.03 3.29 -11.18
CA ILE A 174 0.15 3.96 -10.62
C ILE A 174 -0.35 5.37 -10.31
N GLN A 175 -0.60 5.63 -9.04
CA GLN A 175 -1.18 6.90 -8.62
C GLN A 175 -0.53 7.40 -7.34
N ASP A 176 -0.29 8.69 -7.27
CA ASP A 176 0.36 9.36 -6.15
C ASP A 176 -0.28 10.69 -5.77
N ALA A 177 0.07 11.18 -4.59
CA ALA A 177 -0.31 12.50 -4.11
C ALA A 177 0.65 13.01 -3.04
N LYS A 178 0.58 14.31 -2.78
CA LYS A 178 0.96 14.91 -1.50
C LYS A 178 -0.30 14.96 -0.63
N TRP A 179 -0.23 14.41 0.57
CA TRP A 179 -1.26 14.50 1.59
C TRP A 179 -0.80 15.47 2.67
N THR A 180 -1.41 16.64 2.72
CA THR A 180 -1.12 17.68 3.72
C THR A 180 -2.09 17.55 4.87
N TYR A 181 -1.56 17.40 6.08
CA TYR A 181 -2.37 17.30 7.29
C TYR A 181 -2.44 18.64 8.03
N ALA A 182 -3.62 18.96 8.55
CA ALA A 182 -3.84 20.13 9.40
C ALA A 182 -4.73 19.79 10.60
N TYR A 183 -4.49 20.45 11.73
CA TYR A 183 -5.35 20.38 12.90
C TYR A 183 -6.39 21.51 12.82
N ALA A 184 -7.67 21.15 12.67
CA ALA A 184 -8.80 22.07 12.50
C ALA A 184 -9.00 23.01 13.70
N ASN A 185 -8.58 22.57 14.90
CA ASN A 185 -8.52 23.41 16.09
C ASN A 185 -9.87 24.06 16.47
N THR A 186 -10.97 23.34 16.26
CA THR A 186 -12.34 23.83 16.52
C THR A 186 -12.82 23.55 17.95
N THR A 187 -11.99 22.89 18.75
CA THR A 187 -12.29 22.51 20.15
C THR A 187 -11.20 23.02 21.09
N THR A 188 -11.56 23.26 22.36
CA THR A 188 -10.63 23.66 23.42
C THR A 188 -10.42 22.49 24.40
N PRO A 189 -9.51 21.54 24.10
CA PRO A 189 -9.22 20.43 25.00
C PRO A 189 -8.40 20.90 26.22
N PRO A 190 -8.39 20.14 27.32
CA PRO A 190 -7.47 20.36 28.44
C PRO A 190 -6.00 20.33 28.01
N ALA A 191 -5.13 20.93 28.83
CA ALA A 191 -3.70 20.93 28.56
C ALA A 191 -3.15 19.49 28.63
N GLY A 192 -2.47 19.06 27.56
CA GLY A 192 -1.93 17.70 27.48
C GLY A 192 -1.25 17.46 26.13
N THR A 193 -0.56 16.32 26.01
CA THR A 193 -0.02 15.84 24.73
C THR A 193 -0.91 14.71 24.24
N TYR A 194 -1.62 14.95 23.14
CA TYR A 194 -2.57 14.00 22.59
C TYR A 194 -1.92 13.16 21.48
N GLY A 195 -1.92 11.84 21.64
CA GLY A 195 -1.22 10.92 20.73
C GLY A 195 0.30 10.90 20.94
N GLY A 196 1.02 10.56 19.88
CA GLY A 196 2.47 10.37 19.87
C GLY A 196 2.89 9.11 19.12
N VAL A 197 4.19 8.88 19.02
CA VAL A 197 4.72 7.69 18.32
C VAL A 197 4.34 6.44 19.09
N ASN A 198 3.42 5.64 18.52
CA ASN A 198 2.96 4.37 19.10
C ASN A 198 2.32 4.47 20.50
N VAL A 199 1.80 5.63 20.86
CA VAL A 199 1.16 5.85 22.16
C VAL A 199 -0.15 6.61 22.01
N ASN A 200 -1.05 6.42 22.98
CA ASN A 200 -2.31 7.17 23.12
C ASN A 200 -3.14 7.32 21.83
N ASN A 201 -3.27 6.22 21.07
CA ASN A 201 -3.96 6.19 19.78
C ASN A 201 -3.41 7.16 18.73
N GLY A 202 -2.14 7.58 18.81
CA GLY A 202 -1.50 8.49 17.85
C GLY A 202 -1.26 7.90 16.46
N ARG A 203 -1.52 6.61 16.26
CA ARG A 203 -1.24 5.89 15.02
C ARG A 203 -2.51 5.70 14.17
N VAL A 204 -2.40 6.11 12.91
CA VAL A 204 -3.32 5.75 11.84
C VAL A 204 -2.67 4.66 10.98
N VAL A 205 -3.42 3.59 10.69
CA VAL A 205 -3.00 2.52 9.79
C VAL A 205 -3.75 2.66 8.47
N TYR A 206 -3.01 2.89 7.39
CA TYR A 206 -3.57 2.90 6.03
C TYR A 206 -3.51 1.50 5.43
N THR A 207 -4.63 1.03 4.87
CA THR A 207 -4.71 -0.31 4.25
C THR A 207 -5.25 -0.19 2.83
N ALA A 208 -4.52 -0.74 1.87
CA ALA A 208 -4.99 -0.95 0.51
C ALA A 208 -5.36 -2.42 0.30
N THR A 209 -6.41 -2.68 -0.45
CA THR A 209 -6.84 -4.03 -0.86
C THR A 209 -7.19 -4.04 -2.34
N MET A 210 -6.94 -5.16 -3.00
CA MET A 210 -7.29 -5.42 -4.39
C MET A 210 -8.01 -6.78 -4.50
N PRO A 211 -8.89 -6.98 -5.49
CA PRO A 211 -9.56 -8.26 -5.74
C PRO A 211 -8.57 -9.38 -6.11
#